data_AF-A0A958DGH3-F1
#
_entry.id   AF-A0A958DGH3-F1
#
_cell.length_a   1.000
_cell.length_b   1.000
_cell.length_c   1.000
_cell.angle_alpha   90.00
_cell.angle_beta   90.00
_cell.angle_gamma   90.00
#
_symmetry.space_group_name_H-M   'P 1'
#
loop_
_entity.id
_entity.type
_entity.pdbx_description
1 polymer ?
#
loop_
_entity_poly.entity_id
_entity_poly.type
_entity_poly.pdbx_seq_one_letter_code
_entity_poly.pdbx_strand_id
1 'polypeptide(L)'
;TFSLAQNYPNPFNPTTVIRYQLSGVSEVELSAYDLQGRKVRTLVSERQAAGSYQVTFNTEGLSSGVYFYRLEAGGMHAVRKMVLLQYVSYDPNYGSYDNIFVCIKMTQLTSWMMLNELATDCHG
;
A
#
# COMPACT_ATOMS: atom_id res chain seq x y z
N THR A 1 -10.48 0.70 -26.96
CA THR A 1 -9.20 1.43 -26.81
C THR A 1 -8.33 0.69 -25.81
N PHE A 2 -7.01 0.86 -25.90
CA PHE A 2 -6.09 0.32 -24.89
C PHE A 2 -5.76 1.41 -23.87
N SER A 3 -5.97 1.13 -22.58
CA SER A 3 -5.67 2.10 -21.52
C SER A 3 -5.36 1.42 -20.18
N LEU A 4 -4.49 2.06 -19.40
CA LEU A 4 -4.17 1.69 -18.03
C LEU A 4 -4.40 2.89 -17.11
N ALA A 5 -5.41 2.77 -16.24
CA ALA A 5 -5.78 3.83 -15.32
C ALA A 5 -4.80 3.90 -14.14
N GLN A 6 -4.77 5.06 -13.48
CA GLN A 6 -4.14 5.20 -12.18
C GLN A 6 -4.88 4.31 -11.16
N ASN A 7 -4.14 3.58 -10.33
CA ASN A 7 -4.72 2.78 -9.26
C ASN A 7 -5.47 3.68 -8.27
N TYR A 8 -6.56 3.18 -7.69
CA TYR A 8 -7.33 3.92 -6.69
C TYR A 8 -7.72 3.02 -5.52
N PRO A 9 -7.46 3.44 -4.26
CA PRO A 9 -6.78 4.68 -3.86
C PRO A 9 -5.28 4.70 -4.23
N ASN A 10 -4.67 5.89 -4.25
CA ASN A 10 -3.22 6.10 -4.34
C ASN A 10 -2.82 7.44 -3.67
N PRO A 11 -2.01 7.47 -2.59
CA PRO A 11 -1.42 6.31 -1.90
C PRO A 11 -2.46 5.33 -1.33
N PHE A 12 -2.05 4.09 -1.06
CA PHE A 12 -2.97 3.03 -0.58
C PHE A 12 -2.38 2.21 0.57
N ASN A 13 -3.25 1.53 1.32
CA ASN A 13 -2.90 0.60 2.39
C ASN A 13 -4.00 -0.47 2.61
N PRO A 14 -3.66 -1.78 2.63
CA PRO A 14 -2.70 -2.45 1.76
C PRO A 14 -3.31 -2.77 0.37
N THR A 15 -4.56 -2.34 0.13
CA THR A 15 -5.33 -2.74 -1.04
C THR A 15 -5.62 -1.56 -1.95
N THR A 16 -5.49 -1.77 -3.26
CA THR A 16 -5.87 -0.81 -4.29
C THR A 16 -6.53 -1.52 -5.48
N VAL A 17 -7.26 -0.78 -6.30
CA VAL A 17 -7.87 -1.30 -7.52
C VAL A 17 -7.15 -0.72 -8.73
N ILE A 18 -6.73 -1.60 -9.64
CA ILE A 18 -6.14 -1.24 -10.93
C ILE A 18 -7.20 -1.49 -12.01
N ARG A 19 -7.50 -0.48 -12.81
CA ARG A 19 -8.44 -0.58 -13.93
C ARG A 19 -7.72 -0.44 -15.25
N TYR A 20 -8.13 -1.23 -16.24
CA TYR A 20 -7.58 -1.16 -17.58
C TYR A 20 -8.63 -1.52 -18.63
N GLN A 21 -8.35 -1.15 -19.87
CA GLN A 21 -9.23 -1.41 -21.01
C GLN A 21 -8.42 -2.01 -22.16
N LEU A 22 -9.02 -3.00 -22.82
CA LEU A 22 -8.45 -3.70 -23.97
C LEU A 22 -9.21 -3.30 -25.23
N SER A 23 -8.49 -3.04 -26.32
CA SER A 23 -9.08 -2.74 -27.63
C SER A 23 -9.47 -3.97 -28.44
N GLY A 24 -8.97 -5.15 -28.07
CA GLY A 24 -9.12 -6.39 -28.83
C GLY A 24 -8.83 -7.61 -27.96
N VAL A 25 -9.13 -8.79 -28.49
CA VAL A 25 -8.75 -10.06 -27.85
C VAL A 25 -7.24 -10.16 -27.81
N SER A 26 -6.66 -10.41 -26.64
CA SER A 26 -5.21 -10.45 -26.45
C SER A 26 -4.82 -11.34 -25.28
N GLU A 27 -3.58 -11.83 -25.29
CA GLU A 27 -2.92 -12.35 -24.09
C GLU A 27 -2.52 -11.17 -23.22
N VAL A 28 -2.95 -11.19 -21.96
CA VAL A 28 -2.79 -10.08 -21.02
C VAL A 28 -1.89 -10.51 -19.87
N GLU A 29 -0.83 -9.75 -19.64
CA GLU A 29 -0.04 -9.81 -18.42
C GLU A 29 -0.11 -8.48 -17.68
N LEU A 30 -0.58 -8.49 -16.44
CA LEU A 30 -0.51 -7.36 -15.52
C LEU A 30 0.38 -7.74 -14.35
N SER A 31 1.54 -7.09 -14.24
CA SER A 31 2.56 -7.42 -13.24
C SER A 31 3.00 -6.18 -12.47
N ALA A 32 3.26 -6.36 -11.17
CA ALA A 32 3.78 -5.35 -10.26
C ALA A 32 5.30 -5.52 -10.06
N TYR A 33 6.01 -4.41 -9.91
CA TYR A 33 7.46 -4.31 -9.83
C TYR A 33 7.89 -3.33 -8.73
N ASP A 34 9.03 -3.59 -8.11
CA ASP A 34 9.67 -2.66 -7.18
C ASP A 34 10.55 -1.61 -7.89
N LEU A 35 11.19 -0.71 -7.12
CA LEU A 35 12.10 0.32 -7.64
C LEU A 35 13.33 -0.24 -8.36
N GLN A 36 13.73 -1.47 -8.06
CA GLN A 36 14.86 -2.14 -8.72
C GLN A 36 14.43 -2.86 -10.01
N GLY A 37 13.14 -2.78 -10.38
CA GLY A 37 12.59 -3.47 -11.54
C GLY A 37 12.38 -4.97 -11.31
N ARG A 38 12.44 -5.45 -10.06
CA ARG A 38 12.15 -6.85 -9.75
C ARG A 38 10.64 -7.04 -9.75
N LYS A 39 10.17 -8.08 -10.44
CA LYS A 39 8.75 -8.46 -10.46
C LYS A 39 8.37 -8.97 -9.07
N VAL A 40 7.46 -8.28 -8.38
CA VAL A 40 6.99 -8.68 -7.04
C VAL A 40 5.75 -9.55 -7.10
N ARG A 41 4.89 -9.35 -8.11
CA ARG A 41 3.65 -10.13 -8.26
C ARG A 41 3.11 -10.06 -9.68
N THR A 42 2.61 -11.19 -10.18
CA THR A 42 1.73 -11.22 -11.35
C THR A 42 0.28 -11.15 -10.87
N LEU A 43 -0.48 -10.17 -11.35
CA LEU A 43 -1.87 -9.91 -10.96
C LEU A 43 -2.86 -10.52 -11.96
N VAL A 44 -2.51 -10.53 -13.24
CA VAL A 44 -3.29 -11.14 -14.33
C VAL A 44 -2.32 -11.78 -15.30
N SER A 45 -2.66 -12.97 -15.79
CA SER A 45 -1.91 -13.71 -16.81
C SER A 45 -2.85 -14.63 -17.57
N GLU A 46 -3.71 -14.07 -18.41
CA GLU A 46 -4.73 -14.82 -19.14
C GLU A 46 -5.11 -14.17 -20.48
N ARG A 47 -5.80 -14.92 -21.33
CA ARG A 47 -6.34 -14.41 -22.59
C ARG A 47 -7.69 -13.74 -22.32
N GLN A 48 -7.80 -12.45 -22.61
CA GLN A 48 -9.01 -11.65 -22.38
C GLN A 48 -9.57 -11.09 -23.69
N ALA A 49 -10.88 -10.88 -23.73
CA ALA A 49 -11.56 -10.23 -24.86
C ALA A 49 -11.43 -8.70 -24.80
N ALA A 50 -11.89 -7.99 -25.83
CA ALA A 50 -12.02 -6.55 -25.74
C ALA A 50 -13.01 -6.18 -24.63
N GLY A 51 -12.65 -5.22 -23.77
CA GLY A 51 -13.48 -4.88 -22.62
C GLY A 51 -12.75 -4.06 -21.57
N SER A 52 -13.48 -3.71 -20.52
CA SER A 52 -12.96 -3.03 -19.33
C SER A 52 -12.80 -4.03 -18.20
N TYR A 53 -11.68 -3.96 -17.51
CA TYR A 53 -11.30 -4.91 -16.47
C TYR A 53 -10.83 -4.17 -15.22
N GLN A 54 -10.98 -4.82 -14.08
CA GLN A 54 -10.44 -4.35 -12.81
C GLN A 54 -9.82 -5.52 -12.04
N VAL A 55 -8.70 -5.26 -11.39
CA VAL A 55 -8.06 -6.21 -10.48
C VAL A 55 -7.82 -5.54 -9.15
N THR A 56 -8.08 -6.27 -8.08
CA THR A 56 -7.74 -5.87 -6.71
C THR A 56 -6.32 -6.33 -6.41
N PHE A 57 -5.46 -5.39 -6.03
CA PHE A 57 -4.10 -5.70 -5.61
C PHE A 57 -3.97 -5.53 -4.10
N ASN A 58 -3.81 -6.65 -3.39
CA ASN A 58 -3.44 -6.69 -1.98
C ASN A 58 -1.91 -6.83 -1.86
N THR A 59 -1.32 -5.94 -1.07
CA THR A 59 0.13 -5.82 -0.85
C THR A 59 0.57 -6.23 0.55
N GLU A 60 -0.25 -6.98 1.28
CA GLU A 60 0.14 -7.55 2.57
C GLU A 60 1.48 -8.30 2.46
N GLY A 61 2.40 -7.97 3.37
CA GLY A 61 3.78 -8.46 3.38
C GLY A 61 4.77 -7.67 2.51
N LEU A 62 4.32 -6.68 1.73
CA LEU A 62 5.21 -5.75 1.03
C LEU A 62 5.53 -4.54 1.92
N SER A 63 6.77 -4.04 1.80
CA SER A 63 7.19 -2.84 2.51
C SER A 63 6.61 -1.58 1.88
N SER A 64 6.34 -0.55 2.69
CA SER A 64 6.01 0.79 2.21
C SER A 64 7.05 1.28 1.19
N GLY A 65 6.58 1.96 0.14
CA GLY A 65 7.46 2.44 -0.90
C GLY A 65 6.75 2.73 -2.21
N VAL A 66 7.56 3.01 -3.23
CA VAL A 66 7.11 3.22 -4.60
C VAL A 66 7.19 1.91 -5.35
N TYR A 67 6.12 1.60 -6.08
CA TYR A 67 6.04 0.44 -6.95
C TYR A 67 5.54 0.86 -8.33
N PHE A 68 5.75 -0.01 -9.30
CA PHE A 68 5.23 0.14 -10.65
C PHE A 68 4.36 -1.04 -11.02
N TYR A 69 3.36 -0.82 -11.86
CA TYR A 69 2.62 -1.91 -12.48
C TYR A 69 2.63 -1.71 -14.00
N ARG A 70 2.84 -2.81 -14.71
CA ARG A 70 2.94 -2.89 -16.16
C ARG A 70 1.83 -3.78 -16.68
N LEU A 71 1.03 -3.25 -17.61
CA LEU A 71 0.09 -4.00 -18.41
C LEU A 71 0.72 -4.27 -19.77
N GLU A 72 0.68 -5.51 -20.23
CA GLU A 72 1.07 -5.94 -21.57
C GLU A 72 -0.13 -6.65 -22.22
N ALA A 73 -0.53 -6.21 -23.40
CA ALA A 73 -1.62 -6.82 -24.14
C ALA A 73 -1.50 -6.56 -25.65
N GLY A 74 -1.47 -7.63 -26.45
CA GLY A 74 -1.54 -7.52 -27.92
C GLY A 74 -0.42 -6.66 -28.53
N GLY A 75 0.80 -6.73 -27.97
CA GLY A 75 1.95 -5.93 -28.40
C GLY A 75 2.00 -4.49 -27.85
N MET A 76 0.95 -4.03 -27.18
CA MET A 76 0.95 -2.76 -26.45
C MET A 76 1.36 -2.98 -25.01
N HIS A 77 1.97 -1.96 -24.40
CA HIS A 77 2.23 -1.95 -22.98
C HIS A 77 2.02 -0.56 -22.39
N ALA A 78 1.64 -0.53 -21.11
CA ALA A 78 1.52 0.69 -20.33
C ALA A 78 2.07 0.46 -18.93
N VAL A 79 2.71 1.49 -18.36
CA VAL A 79 3.27 1.45 -17.02
C VAL A 79 2.71 2.61 -16.20
N ARG A 80 2.43 2.35 -14.92
CA ARG A 80 2.00 3.37 -13.96
C ARG A 80 2.72 3.18 -12.63
N LYS A 81 2.91 4.28 -11.93
CA LYS A 81 3.51 4.33 -10.59
C LYS A 81 2.41 4.28 -9.52
N MET A 82 2.65 3.57 -8.44
CA MET A 82 1.80 3.55 -7.25
C MET A 82 2.65 3.74 -5.99
N VAL A 83 2.03 4.28 -4.93
CA VAL A 83 2.67 4.50 -3.63
C VAL A 83 1.94 3.68 -2.58
N LEU A 84 2.65 2.69 -2.03
CA LEU A 84 2.18 1.88 -0.92
C LEU A 84 2.61 2.53 0.40
N LEU A 85 1.64 2.76 1.29
CA LEU A 85 1.86 3.22 2.65
C LEU A 85 1.32 2.16 3.62
N GLN A 86 2.11 1.15 3.93
CA GLN A 86 1.78 0.18 4.95
C GLN A 86 1.81 0.88 6.32
N TYR A 87 0.64 1.08 6.92
CA TYR A 87 0.51 1.42 8.34
C TYR A 87 -0.34 0.36 9.04
N VAL A 88 0.05 -0.01 10.25
CA VAL A 88 -0.79 -0.82 11.14
C VAL A 88 -1.70 0.15 11.87
N SER A 89 -3.01 -0.06 11.79
CA SER A 89 -3.93 0.69 12.66
C SER A 89 -3.75 0.19 14.09
N TYR A 90 -3.39 1.10 14.98
CA TYR A 90 -3.40 0.85 16.43
C TYR A 90 -4.84 0.68 16.90
N ASP A 91 -5.19 -0.48 17.45
CA ASP A 91 -6.46 -0.68 18.16
C ASP A 91 -6.27 -0.31 19.63
N PRO A 92 -6.91 0.75 20.14
CA PRO A 92 -6.80 1.13 21.54
C PRO A 92 -7.39 0.10 22.52
N ASN A 93 -8.18 -0.87 22.04
CA ASN A 93 -8.75 -1.94 22.86
C ASN A 93 -7.88 -3.22 22.89
N TYR A 94 -6.83 -3.28 22.08
CA TYR A 94 -5.81 -4.34 22.09
C TYR A 94 -4.46 -3.69 22.39
N GLY A 95 -4.15 -3.56 23.67
CA GLY A 95 -2.87 -2.99 24.12
C GLY A 95 -1.69 -3.81 23.60
N SER A 96 -0.88 -3.18 22.75
CA SER A 96 0.54 -3.50 22.63
C SER A 96 1.30 -2.19 22.76
N TYR A 97 1.78 -1.95 23.98
CA TYR A 97 2.81 -0.98 24.24
C TYR A 97 4.12 -1.57 23.73
N ASP A 98 4.43 -1.39 22.44
CA ASP A 98 5.83 -1.45 22.04
C ASP A 98 6.48 -0.18 22.63
N ASN A 99 7.25 -0.40 23.70
CA ASN A 99 7.83 0.58 24.64
C ASN A 99 8.83 1.60 24.03
N ILE A 100 8.59 2.11 22.83
CA ILE A 100 9.53 3.03 22.15
C ILE A 100 8.91 4.36 21.66
N PHE A 101 7.59 4.54 21.67
CA PHE A 101 6.98 5.82 21.23
C PHE A 101 5.96 6.50 22.16
N VAL A 102 5.73 5.98 23.38
CA VAL A 102 4.79 6.64 24.31
C VAL A 102 5.43 7.81 25.10
N CYS A 103 6.74 7.93 25.16
CA CYS A 103 7.39 9.03 25.90
C CYS A 103 7.44 10.40 25.19
N ILE A 104 7.02 10.54 23.93
CA ILE A 104 7.16 11.83 23.21
C ILE A 104 5.91 12.73 23.33
N LYS A 105 4.80 12.26 23.94
CA LYS A 105 3.60 13.10 24.14
C LYS A 105 3.46 13.76 25.51
N MET A 106 4.50 13.75 26.35
CA MET A 106 4.45 14.33 27.70
C MET A 106 5.56 15.36 27.98
N THR A 107 5.94 16.16 26.99
CA THR A 107 6.96 17.22 27.21
C THR A 107 6.66 18.55 26.51
N GLN A 108 5.38 18.90 26.34
CA GLN A 108 4.98 20.25 25.90
C GLN A 108 3.72 20.77 26.60
N LEU A 109 3.58 20.54 27.91
CA LEU A 109 2.60 21.23 28.76
C LEU A 109 3.01 21.13 30.25
N THR A 110 4.23 21.60 30.57
CA THR A 110 4.61 21.85 31.97
C THR A 110 4.36 23.32 32.30
N SER A 111 3.13 23.64 32.69
CA SER A 111 2.88 24.75 33.61
C SER A 111 1.50 24.55 34.24
N TRP A 112 1.46 24.53 35.56
CA TRP A 112 0.25 24.43 36.42
C TRP A 112 -0.35 23.03 36.63
N MET A 113 0.29 22.22 37.48
CA MET A 113 -0.29 21.74 38.76
C MET A 113 0.59 20.63 39.34
N MET A 114 1.25 20.91 40.46
CA MET A 114 1.61 19.87 41.41
C MET A 114 0.31 19.27 41.96
N LEU A 115 0.21 17.94 42.01
CA LEU A 115 0.00 17.18 43.25
C LEU A 115 -0.21 15.68 42.96
N ASN A 116 0.60 14.89 43.68
CA ASN A 116 0.50 13.47 44.02
C ASN A 116 0.61 12.40 42.93
N GLU A 117 1.59 11.51 43.18
CA GLU A 117 1.53 10.04 43.03
C GLU A 117 1.02 9.57 41.65
N LEU A 118 1.87 9.17 40.72
CA LEU A 118 2.49 7.83 40.71
C LEU A 118 3.74 7.88 39.81
N ALA A 119 4.90 8.13 40.40
CA ALA A 119 6.19 7.83 39.77
C ALA A 119 6.68 6.50 40.35
N THR A 120 6.15 5.39 39.83
CA THR A 120 6.68 4.06 40.12
C THR A 120 7.02 3.36 38.81
N ASP A 121 8.31 3.05 38.71
CA ASP A 121 8.99 2.15 37.76
C ASP A 121 9.00 2.48 36.27
N CYS A 122 10.06 3.17 35.87
CA CYS A 122 10.80 2.85 34.65
C CYS A 122 12.24 2.53 35.07
N HIS A 123 12.53 1.27 35.39
CA HIS A 123 13.89 0.75 35.54
C HIS A 123 13.94 -0.70 35.03
N GLY A 124 14.89 -0.95 34.11
CA GLY A 124 15.49 -2.26 33.87
C GLY A 124 14.79 -3.15 32.86
#